data_AF-A0A383AQK1-F1
#
_entry.id   AF-A0A383AQK1-F1
#
_cell.length_a   1.000
_cell.length_b   1.000
_cell.length_c   1.000
_cell.angle_alpha   90.00
_cell.angle_beta   90.00
_cell.angle_gamma   90.00
#
_symmetry.space_group_name_H-M   'P 1'
#
loop_
_entity.id
_entity.type
_entity.pdbx_description
1 polymer ?
#
loop_
_entity_poly.entity_id
_entity_poly.type
_entity_poly.pdbx_seq_one_letter_code
_entity_poly.pdbx_strand_id
1 'polypeptide(L)'
;VTKFQFRKRPFTGLFLLYLLFLSSVLSQDFRPVISSVEFSGNDKTRNYIIEREIQHPVDINLDSSLAKEDLYRLENLGLFSEITWQAIPLENGTAILEYRIIESMQRTPPVPVPIYEEDTGWSLGGAWVINNFRGRNQMLVLGGMVGGQNTYGINFLDPWMFSNHVSVYT
;
A
#
# COMPACT_ATOMS: atom_id res chain seq x y z
N VAL A 1 -64.99 -18.84 -31.51
CA VAL A 1 -64.41 -17.56 -31.01
C VAL A 1 -63.93 -17.79 -29.58
N THR A 2 -62.65 -18.04 -29.40
CA THR A 2 -62.06 -18.42 -28.10
C THR A 2 -61.71 -17.14 -27.31
N LYS A 3 -62.33 -16.93 -26.15
CA LYS A 3 -62.06 -15.77 -25.27
C LYS A 3 -60.78 -16.02 -24.46
N PHE A 4 -59.73 -15.24 -24.72
CA PHE A 4 -58.54 -15.19 -23.87
C PHE A 4 -58.84 -14.37 -22.59
N GLN A 5 -58.71 -15.00 -21.43
CA GLN A 5 -58.81 -14.36 -20.12
C GLN A 5 -57.41 -13.91 -19.67
N PHE A 6 -57.16 -12.60 -19.58
CA PHE A 6 -55.93 -12.06 -19.04
C PHE A 6 -55.94 -12.11 -17.51
N ARG A 7 -55.14 -13.00 -16.92
CA ARG A 7 -54.92 -13.06 -15.47
C ARG A 7 -54.00 -11.89 -15.05
N LYS A 8 -54.53 -10.93 -14.28
CA LYS A 8 -53.73 -9.84 -13.70
C LYS A 8 -52.65 -10.43 -12.77
N ARG A 9 -51.39 -10.09 -13.01
CA ARG A 9 -50.25 -10.53 -12.18
C ARG A 9 -50.27 -9.73 -10.85
N PRO A 10 -49.89 -10.34 -9.71
CA PRO A 10 -49.89 -9.65 -8.42
C PRO A 10 -48.79 -8.57 -8.37
N PHE A 11 -49.13 -7.39 -7.85
CA PHE A 11 -48.22 -6.24 -7.68
C PHE A 11 -47.20 -6.41 -6.54
N THR A 12 -47.19 -7.54 -5.84
CA THR A 12 -46.34 -7.79 -4.66
C THR A 12 -44.85 -7.70 -4.95
N GLY A 13 -44.41 -8.02 -6.17
CA GLY A 13 -43.01 -7.86 -6.58
C GLY A 13 -42.55 -6.39 -6.71
N LEU A 14 -43.49 -5.46 -6.98
CA LEU A 14 -43.18 -4.04 -7.14
C LEU A 14 -42.82 -3.38 -5.79
N PHE A 15 -43.38 -3.89 -4.70
CA PHE A 15 -43.11 -3.42 -3.33
C PHE A 15 -41.67 -3.74 -2.88
N LEU A 16 -41.15 -4.92 -3.22
CA LEU A 16 -39.74 -5.27 -2.96
C LEU A 16 -38.78 -4.35 -3.72
N LEU A 17 -39.13 -4.00 -4.96
CA LEU A 17 -38.35 -3.07 -5.78
C LEU A 17 -38.38 -1.65 -5.21
N TYR A 18 -39.51 -1.24 -4.63
CA TYR A 18 -39.64 0.03 -3.90
C TYR A 18 -38.81 0.06 -2.61
N LEU A 19 -38.79 -1.03 -1.84
CA LEU A 19 -37.96 -1.14 -0.63
C LEU A 19 -36.45 -1.07 -0.95
N LEU A 20 -36.02 -1.71 -2.05
CA LEU A 20 -34.64 -1.62 -2.54
C LEU A 20 -34.28 -0.23 -3.07
N PHE A 21 -35.25 0.50 -3.62
CA PHE A 21 -35.07 1.90 -4.04
C PHE A 21 -35.05 2.87 -2.85
N LEU A 22 -35.76 2.56 -1.76
CA LEU A 22 -35.80 3.41 -0.57
C LEU A 22 -34.50 3.30 0.24
N SER A 23 -33.88 2.12 0.29
CA SER A 23 -32.60 1.92 0.99
C SER A 23 -31.44 2.65 0.32
N SER A 24 -31.42 2.79 -1.00
CA SER A 24 -30.38 3.55 -1.70
C SER A 24 -30.51 5.06 -1.49
N VAL A 25 -31.72 5.58 -1.31
CA VAL A 25 -31.97 7.01 -1.03
C VAL A 25 -31.61 7.39 0.41
N LEU A 26 -31.61 6.43 1.34
CA LEU A 26 -31.29 6.65 2.76
C LEU A 26 -29.80 6.46 3.11
N SER A 27 -28.95 6.09 2.15
CA SER A 27 -27.50 6.10 2.38
C SER A 27 -27.03 7.55 2.47
N GLN A 28 -27.09 8.13 3.67
CA GLN A 28 -26.34 9.35 3.96
C GLN A 28 -24.87 9.08 3.69
N ASP A 29 -24.27 9.90 2.82
CA ASP A 29 -22.83 9.94 2.65
C ASP A 29 -22.20 10.26 4.02
N PHE A 30 -21.71 9.24 4.71
CA PHE A 30 -21.01 9.39 5.97
C PHE A 30 -19.66 10.07 5.70
N ARG A 31 -19.62 11.39 5.91
CA ARG A 31 -18.44 12.24 5.71
C ARG A 31 -18.06 12.95 7.02
N PRO A 32 -17.59 12.21 8.04
CA PRO A 32 -17.22 12.79 9.33
C PRO A 32 -16.08 13.79 9.17
N VAL A 33 -15.96 14.72 10.12
CA VAL A 33 -14.74 15.52 10.25
C VAL A 33 -13.63 14.63 10.80
N ILE A 34 -12.46 14.62 10.15
CA ILE A 34 -11.30 13.83 10.57
C ILE A 34 -10.54 14.60 11.64
N SER A 35 -10.54 14.08 12.86
CA SER A 35 -9.88 14.68 14.03
C SER A 35 -8.39 14.33 14.13
N SER A 36 -8.01 13.14 13.67
CA SER A 36 -6.62 12.68 13.62
C SER A 36 -6.43 11.70 12.47
N VAL A 37 -5.18 11.58 12.02
CA VAL A 37 -4.75 10.50 11.13
C VAL A 37 -3.78 9.61 11.90
N GLU A 38 -4.06 8.31 11.91
CA GLU A 38 -3.30 7.31 12.66
C GLU A 38 -2.87 6.18 11.72
N PHE A 39 -1.76 5.52 12.04
CA PHE A 39 -1.31 4.36 11.31
C PHE A 39 -0.70 3.31 12.24
N SER A 40 -0.79 2.04 11.84
CA SER A 40 -0.28 0.91 12.61
C SER A 40 0.26 -0.21 11.73
N GLY A 41 1.07 -1.09 12.34
CA GLY A 41 1.67 -2.26 11.68
C GLY A 41 3.06 -2.03 11.07
N ASN A 42 3.66 -0.86 11.32
CA ASN A 42 5.01 -0.50 10.86
C ASN A 42 6.09 -0.80 11.92
N ASP A 43 6.40 -2.08 12.15
CA ASP A 43 7.38 -2.45 13.18
C ASP A 43 8.82 -2.05 12.82
N LYS A 44 9.18 -2.12 11.54
CA LYS A 44 10.55 -1.83 11.06
C LYS A 44 10.65 -0.46 10.39
N THR A 45 9.63 -0.06 9.64
CA THR A 45 9.55 1.23 8.93
C THR A 45 9.32 2.36 9.92
N ARG A 46 10.11 3.43 9.78
CA ARG A 46 9.99 4.60 10.64
C ARG A 46 8.71 5.37 10.31
N ASN A 47 8.04 5.87 11.36
CA ASN A 47 6.83 6.68 11.27
C ASN A 47 6.90 7.79 10.20
N TYR A 48 7.98 8.57 10.16
CA TYR A 48 8.14 9.68 9.21
C TYR A 48 8.10 9.26 7.73
N ILE A 49 8.36 7.98 7.41
CA ILE A 49 8.25 7.44 6.05
C ILE A 49 6.79 7.30 5.63
N ILE A 50 5.89 7.02 6.58
CA ILE A 50 4.45 6.92 6.35
C ILE A 50 3.83 8.31 6.41
N GLU A 51 4.17 9.08 7.46
CA GLU A 51 3.63 10.44 7.70
C GLU A 51 3.83 11.37 6.50
N ARG A 52 4.97 11.29 5.80
CA ARG A 52 5.24 12.15 4.63
C ARG A 52 4.41 11.83 3.40
N GLU A 53 3.85 10.62 3.31
CA GLU A 53 3.01 10.21 2.17
C GLU A 53 1.54 10.54 2.41
N ILE A 54 1.15 10.81 3.66
CA ILE A 54 -0.19 11.20 4.05
C ILE A 54 -0.35 12.70 3.85
N GLN A 55 -1.26 13.08 2.96
CA GLN A 55 -1.61 14.45 2.61
C GLN A 55 -3.03 14.81 3.02
N HIS A 56 -3.89 13.85 3.39
CA HIS A 56 -5.21 14.16 3.92
C HIS A 56 -5.09 15.01 5.19
N PRO A 57 -5.62 16.25 5.20
CA PRO A 57 -5.51 17.11 6.36
C PRO A 57 -6.50 16.70 7.46
N VAL A 58 -6.20 17.11 8.68
CA VAL A 58 -7.12 17.01 9.82
C VAL A 58 -8.07 18.21 9.84
N ASP A 59 -9.10 18.13 10.68
CA ASP A 59 -10.13 19.14 10.92
C ASP A 59 -10.99 19.50 9.68
N ILE A 60 -10.99 18.62 8.67
CA ILE A 60 -11.88 18.70 7.51
C ILE A 60 -12.75 17.45 7.40
N ASN A 61 -13.83 17.53 6.62
CA ASN A 61 -14.60 16.34 6.26
C ASN A 61 -13.72 15.33 5.50
N LEU A 62 -13.96 14.03 5.74
CA LEU A 62 -13.33 12.95 5.01
C LEU A 62 -13.48 13.13 3.50
N ASP A 63 -12.34 13.25 2.81
CA ASP A 63 -12.22 13.12 1.36
C ASP A 63 -11.68 11.72 1.05
N SER A 64 -12.58 10.81 0.68
CA SER A 64 -12.24 9.44 0.34
C SER A 64 -11.36 9.32 -0.91
N SER A 65 -11.38 10.32 -1.80
CA SER A 65 -10.49 10.35 -2.96
C SER A 65 -9.07 10.65 -2.51
N LEU A 66 -8.90 11.64 -1.63
CA LEU A 66 -7.59 12.00 -1.07
C LEU A 66 -7.02 10.88 -0.19
N ALA A 67 -7.84 10.26 0.67
CA ALA A 67 -7.41 9.12 1.48
C ALA A 67 -6.96 7.92 0.62
N LYS A 68 -7.58 7.75 -0.55
CA LYS A 68 -7.18 6.75 -1.55
C LYS A 68 -5.90 7.11 -2.28
N GLU A 69 -5.66 8.39 -2.57
CA GLU A 69 -4.38 8.86 -3.10
C GLU A 69 -3.23 8.69 -2.10
N ASP A 70 -3.47 8.92 -0.81
CA ASP A 70 -2.53 8.61 0.28
C ASP A 70 -2.15 7.12 0.27
N LEU A 71 -3.15 6.24 0.15
CA LEU A 71 -2.93 4.80 0.02
C LEU A 71 -2.03 4.50 -1.20
N TYR A 72 -2.27 5.12 -2.35
CA TYR A 72 -1.42 4.92 -3.53
C TYR A 72 0.01 5.43 -3.34
N ARG A 73 0.22 6.56 -2.66
CA ARG A 73 1.57 7.02 -2.31
C ARG A 73 2.29 6.02 -1.42
N LEU A 74 1.60 5.48 -0.41
CA LEU A 74 2.15 4.45 0.47
C LEU A 74 2.46 3.14 -0.27
N GLU A 75 1.59 2.68 -1.17
CA GLU A 75 1.82 1.50 -2.02
C GLU A 75 3.04 1.68 -2.92
N ASN A 76 3.22 2.87 -3.49
CA ASN A 76 4.34 3.22 -4.36
C ASN A 76 5.70 3.20 -3.64
N LEU A 77 5.74 3.21 -2.31
CA LEU A 77 6.98 2.99 -1.57
C LEU A 77 7.53 1.56 -1.76
N GLY A 78 6.67 0.58 -2.10
CA GLY A 78 7.06 -0.82 -2.26
C GLY A 78 7.47 -1.52 -0.96
N LEU A 79 7.16 -0.91 0.19
CA LEU A 79 7.55 -1.40 1.52
C LEU A 79 6.51 -2.31 2.19
N PHE A 80 5.29 -2.31 1.66
CA PHE A 80 4.12 -2.88 2.30
C PHE A 80 3.45 -3.88 1.36
N SER A 81 2.99 -5.01 1.91
CA SER A 81 2.30 -6.05 1.14
C SER A 81 0.79 -5.80 1.09
N GLU A 82 0.28 -5.09 2.10
CA GLU A 82 -1.12 -4.72 2.21
C GLU A 82 -1.26 -3.39 2.96
N ILE A 83 -2.17 -2.55 2.48
CA ILE A 83 -2.53 -1.28 3.10
C ILE A 83 -4.05 -1.17 3.02
N THR A 84 -4.68 -0.90 4.14
CA THR A 84 -6.12 -0.60 4.20
C THR A 84 -6.32 0.69 4.98
N TRP A 85 -7.42 1.39 4.70
CA TRP A 85 -7.79 2.56 5.48
C TRP A 85 -9.27 2.51 5.86
N GLN A 86 -9.59 3.12 6.99
CA GLN A 86 -10.96 3.25 7.48
C GLN A 86 -11.12 4.54 8.29
N ALA A 87 -12.36 5.05 8.34
CA ALA A 87 -12.72 6.14 9.25
C ALA A 87 -13.39 5.56 10.50
N ILE A 88 -12.74 5.66 11.65
CA ILE A 88 -13.24 5.17 12.93
C ILE A 88 -14.07 6.29 13.59
N PRO A 89 -15.39 6.15 13.73
CA PRO A 89 -16.22 7.18 14.34
C PRO A 89 -15.92 7.35 15.83
N LEU A 90 -15.94 8.59 16.31
CA LEU A 90 -15.80 8.96 17.72
C LEU A 90 -17.14 9.43 18.30
N GLU A 91 -17.25 9.40 19.64
CA GLU A 91 -18.47 9.78 20.36
C GLU A 91 -18.90 11.24 20.10
N ASN A 92 -17.96 12.12 19.80
CA ASN A 92 -18.21 13.53 19.51
C ASN A 92 -18.67 13.80 18.04
N GLY A 93 -18.87 12.74 17.24
CA GLY A 93 -19.29 12.84 15.84
C GLY A 93 -18.16 13.10 14.82
N THR A 94 -16.91 13.23 15.27
CA THR A 94 -15.71 13.22 14.41
C THR A 94 -15.25 11.79 14.13
N ALA A 95 -14.19 11.60 13.35
CA ALA A 95 -13.57 10.30 13.13
C ALA A 95 -12.04 10.36 13.15
N ILE A 96 -11.41 9.21 13.34
CA ILE A 96 -9.98 8.97 13.12
C ILE A 96 -9.82 8.33 11.74
N LEU A 97 -8.97 8.87 10.89
CA LEU A 97 -8.56 8.20 9.66
C LEU A 97 -7.42 7.24 9.98
N GLU A 98 -7.71 5.94 10.06
CA GLU A 98 -6.72 4.91 10.40
C GLU A 98 -6.21 4.24 9.12
N TYR A 99 -4.89 4.16 8.97
CA TYR A 99 -4.20 3.30 8.00
C TYR A 99 -3.64 2.06 8.69
N ARG A 100 -4.06 0.87 8.28
CA ARG A 100 -3.51 -0.40 8.74
C ARG A 100 -2.60 -0.99 7.68
N ILE A 101 -1.36 -1.26 8.07
CA ILE A 101 -0.28 -1.63 7.16
C ILE A 101 0.27 -3.00 7.54
N ILE A 102 0.63 -3.80 6.53
CA ILE A 102 1.41 -5.03 6.69
C ILE A 102 2.74 -4.85 5.94
N GLU A 103 3.85 -4.93 6.66
CA GLU A 103 5.18 -4.78 6.06
C GLU A 103 5.55 -5.98 5.17
N SER A 104 6.10 -5.69 3.99
CA SER A 104 6.68 -6.68 3.09
C SER A 104 7.97 -7.28 3.64
N MET A 105 8.44 -8.35 2.99
CA MET A 105 9.78 -8.88 3.25
C MET A 105 10.85 -7.86 2.83
N GLN A 106 11.50 -7.27 3.83
CA GLN A 106 12.51 -6.22 3.65
C GLN A 106 13.93 -6.76 3.40
N ARG A 107 14.19 -8.05 3.58
CA ARG A 107 15.52 -8.64 3.42
C ARG A 107 15.41 -9.93 2.63
N THR A 108 15.99 -9.95 1.44
CA THR A 108 16.06 -11.16 0.61
C THR A 108 17.30 -11.94 1.00
N PRO A 109 17.21 -13.21 1.43
CA PRO A 109 18.41 -13.99 1.72
C PRO A 109 19.30 -14.09 0.47
N PRO A 110 20.64 -14.05 0.61
CA PRO A 110 21.52 -14.17 -0.54
C PRO A 110 21.38 -15.56 -1.17
N VAL A 111 21.14 -15.58 -2.48
CA VAL A 111 21.09 -16.82 -3.26
C VAL A 111 22.43 -17.01 -3.94
N PRO A 112 23.14 -18.13 -3.70
CA PRO A 112 24.38 -18.42 -4.39
C PRO A 112 24.10 -18.80 -5.86
N VAL A 113 24.82 -18.19 -6.79
CA VAL A 113 24.69 -18.39 -8.23
C VAL A 113 26.06 -18.78 -8.81
N PRO A 114 26.20 -19.97 -9.41
CA PRO A 114 27.43 -20.34 -10.09
C PRO A 114 27.53 -19.60 -11.44
N ILE A 115 28.70 -19.06 -11.74
CA ILE A 115 28.99 -18.31 -12.96
C ILE A 115 30.26 -18.91 -13.58
N TYR A 116 30.24 -19.19 -14.87
CA TYR A 116 31.40 -19.69 -15.60
C TYR A 116 31.83 -18.69 -16.65
N GLU A 117 33.12 -18.40 -16.69
CA GLU A 117 33.76 -17.62 -17.73
C GLU A 117 34.94 -18.40 -18.30
N GLU A 118 35.14 -18.33 -19.62
CA GLU A 118 36.18 -19.12 -20.30
C GLU A 118 37.59 -18.78 -19.79
N ASP A 119 37.84 -17.50 -19.53
CA ASP A 119 39.17 -16.98 -19.19
C ASP A 119 39.58 -17.31 -17.74
N THR A 120 38.61 -17.32 -16.82
CA THR A 120 38.86 -17.41 -15.37
C THR A 120 38.30 -18.68 -14.72
N GLY A 121 37.41 -19.40 -15.39
CA GLY A 121 36.76 -20.59 -14.86
C GLY A 121 35.54 -20.30 -13.96
N TRP A 122 35.21 -21.27 -13.11
CA TRP A 122 34.02 -21.23 -12.25
C TRP A 122 34.16 -20.26 -11.08
N SER A 123 33.08 -19.53 -10.82
CA SER A 123 32.92 -18.66 -9.67
C SER A 123 31.57 -18.87 -8.99
N LEU A 124 31.47 -18.57 -7.71
CA LEU A 124 30.23 -18.59 -6.93
C LEU A 124 29.91 -17.17 -6.48
N GLY A 125 28.88 -16.59 -7.07
CA GLY A 125 28.39 -15.23 -6.78
C GLY A 125 27.17 -15.21 -5.88
N GLY A 126 26.89 -14.08 -5.28
CA GLY A 126 25.65 -13.84 -4.54
C GLY A 126 25.47 -12.38 -4.17
N ALA A 127 24.22 -11.98 -3.93
CA ALA A 127 23.89 -10.66 -3.44
C ALA A 127 22.83 -10.73 -2.35
N TRP A 128 23.07 -10.02 -1.24
CA TRP A 128 22.10 -9.78 -0.18
C TRP A 128 21.45 -8.42 -0.41
N VAL A 129 20.16 -8.43 -0.73
CA VAL A 129 19.35 -7.21 -0.91
C VAL A 129 18.57 -6.90 0.36
N ILE A 130 18.78 -5.71 0.90
CA ILE A 130 18.08 -5.16 2.06
C ILE A 130 17.29 -3.94 1.58
N ASN A 131 15.99 -4.14 1.38
CA ASN A 131 15.03 -3.08 1.16
C ASN A 131 14.62 -2.48 2.51
N ASN A 132 14.39 -1.18 2.59
CA ASN A 132 14.11 -0.47 3.85
C ASN A 132 15.23 -0.52 4.90
N PHE A 133 16.48 -0.36 4.47
CA PHE A 133 17.62 -0.25 5.38
C PHE A 133 17.35 0.83 6.45
N ARG A 134 17.57 0.46 7.72
CA ARG A 134 17.31 1.30 8.92
C ARG A 134 15.86 1.77 9.08
N GLY A 135 14.91 1.20 8.33
CA GLY A 135 13.51 1.62 8.33
C GLY A 135 13.26 2.92 7.57
N ARG A 136 14.11 3.28 6.60
CA ARG A 136 14.14 4.61 5.96
C ARG A 136 13.76 4.63 4.48
N ASN A 137 13.15 3.58 3.95
CA ASN A 137 12.97 3.35 2.51
C ASN A 137 14.29 3.41 1.70
N GLN A 138 15.39 2.94 2.28
CA GLN A 138 16.70 2.87 1.65
C GLN A 138 16.99 1.45 1.16
N MET A 139 17.67 1.30 0.04
CA MET A 139 18.11 -0.01 -0.45
C MET A 139 19.62 -0.15 -0.24
N LEU A 140 20.03 -1.25 0.39
CA LEU A 140 21.42 -1.63 0.57
C LEU A 140 21.64 -3.01 -0.05
N VAL A 141 22.59 -3.11 -0.97
CA VAL A 141 22.97 -4.38 -1.60
C VAL A 141 24.42 -4.69 -1.26
N LEU A 142 24.64 -5.86 -0.68
CA LEU A 142 25.97 -6.42 -0.45
C LEU A 142 26.15 -7.57 -1.41
N GLY A 143 27.16 -7.51 -2.29
CA GLY A 143 27.38 -8.52 -3.30
C GLY A 143 28.84 -8.92 -3.38
N GLY A 144 29.07 -10.11 -3.92
CA GLY A 144 30.43 -10.57 -4.21
C GLY A 144 30.43 -11.91 -4.92
N MET A 145 31.62 -12.27 -5.35
CA MET A 145 31.89 -13.51 -6.06
C MET A 145 33.27 -14.03 -5.65
N VAL A 146 33.40 -15.35 -5.56
CA VAL A 146 34.65 -16.04 -5.22
C VAL A 146 34.92 -17.20 -6.19
N GLY A 147 36.18 -17.44 -6.53
CA GLY A 147 36.60 -18.52 -7.45
C GLY A 147 37.46 -18.00 -8.59
N GLY A 148 37.04 -18.25 -9.83
CA GLY A 148 37.68 -17.76 -11.05
C GLY A 148 37.79 -16.23 -11.06
N GLN A 149 36.74 -15.55 -10.60
CA GLN A 149 36.75 -14.13 -10.31
C GLN A 149 36.47 -13.89 -8.82
N ASN A 150 37.21 -12.93 -8.24
CA ASN A 150 37.04 -12.49 -6.86
C ASN A 150 36.61 -11.01 -6.85
N THR A 151 35.34 -10.76 -6.54
CA THR A 151 34.78 -9.41 -6.52
C THR A 151 33.98 -9.19 -5.24
N TYR A 152 33.88 -7.93 -4.83
CA TYR A 152 33.07 -7.49 -3.70
C TYR A 152 32.47 -6.13 -4.04
N GLY A 153 31.27 -5.87 -3.57
CA GLY A 153 30.56 -4.63 -3.84
C GLY A 153 29.53 -4.30 -2.78
N ILE A 154 29.37 -3.01 -2.53
CA ILE A 154 28.31 -2.44 -1.72
C ILE A 154 27.64 -1.39 -2.58
N ASN A 155 26.31 -1.46 -2.72
CA ASN A 155 25.53 -0.43 -3.39
C ASN A 155 24.49 0.12 -2.41
N PHE A 156 24.36 1.44 -2.35
CA PHE A 156 23.41 2.11 -1.47
C PHE A 156 22.56 3.10 -2.26
N LEU A 157 21.24 3.02 -2.08
CA LEU A 157 20.26 3.88 -2.74
C LEU A 157 19.33 4.49 -1.69
N ASP A 158 19.21 5.81 -1.70
CA ASP A 158 18.24 6.55 -0.92
C ASP A 158 17.35 7.37 -1.88
N PRO A 159 16.08 6.97 -2.10
CA PRO A 159 15.18 7.65 -3.03
C PRO A 159 14.78 9.07 -2.59
N TRP A 160 15.05 9.44 -1.33
CA TRP A 160 14.63 10.71 -0.72
C TRP A 160 15.80 11.54 -0.20
N MET A 161 17.04 11.25 -0.65
CA MET A 161 18.25 11.96 -0.22
C MET A 161 18.18 13.47 -0.48
N PHE A 162 17.45 13.87 -1.53
CA PHE A 162 17.09 15.25 -1.81
C PHE A 162 15.57 15.28 -1.82
N SER A 163 14.95 16.25 -1.15
CA SER A 163 13.51 16.37 -0.91
C SER A 163 12.63 16.50 -2.19
N ASN A 164 13.17 16.19 -3.37
CA ASN A 164 12.53 16.07 -4.67
C ASN A 164 13.02 14.77 -5.33
N HIS A 165 12.14 14.10 -6.08
CA HIS A 165 12.24 12.86 -6.88
C HIS A 165 13.55 12.57 -7.65
N VAL A 166 14.72 12.72 -7.04
CA VAL A 166 16.05 12.52 -7.62
C VAL A 166 16.77 11.51 -6.73
N SER A 167 16.69 10.25 -7.15
CA SER A 167 17.47 9.17 -6.56
C SER A 167 18.93 9.29 -7.03
N VAL A 168 19.90 9.17 -6.10
CA VAL A 168 21.33 9.09 -6.44
C VAL A 168 21.80 7.65 -6.35
N TYR A 169 22.36 7.16 -7.45
CA TYR A 169 23.13 5.93 -7.50
C TYR A 169 24.57 6.27 -7.09
N THR A 170 25.10 5.62 -6.05
CA THR A 170 26.50 5.73 -5.65
C THR A 170 27.03 4.36 -5.27
#